data_AF-A0A376W2A5-F1
#
_entry.id   AF-A0A376W2A5-F1
#
_cell.length_a   1.000
_cell.length_b   1.000
_cell.length_c   1.000
_cell.angle_alpha   90.00
_cell.angle_beta   90.00
_cell.angle_gamma   90.00
#
_symmetry.space_group_name_H-M   'P 1'
#
loop_
_entity.id
_entity.type
_entity.pdbx_description
1 polymer ?
#
loop_
_entity_poly.entity_id
_entity_poly.type
_entity_poly.pdbx_seq_one_letter_code
_entity_poly.pdbx_strand_id
1 'polypeptide(L)'
;MAQYQQMKAQGIRFVVASGNQYYQLISFFPEIANEIAFVAENGGWVVSEGKDVFNGELSKDAFATVVEHLLTRPEVEIIACGKNSAYTLKKYDDAMKTVAEMYYHRLEYVDNFDNLEDIFFKFGLNLSDELIPQVQKALHEAIGDIMVPVHTGNGSIDLIIPAYIKPMAFANCRNYGE
;
A
#
# COMPACT_ATOMS: atom_id res chain seq x y z
N MET A 1 -1.04 5.30 -26.34
CA MET A 1 -0.24 4.06 -26.51
C MET A 1 0.93 4.14 -27.48
N ALA A 2 1.05 5.13 -28.37
CA ALA A 2 2.18 5.22 -29.32
C ALA A 2 3.57 5.21 -28.66
N GLN A 3 3.75 5.95 -27.55
CA GLN A 3 5.01 5.97 -26.80
C GLN A 3 5.37 4.60 -26.22
N TYR A 4 4.39 3.89 -25.63
CA TYR A 4 4.62 2.54 -25.10
C TYR A 4 5.04 1.54 -26.18
N GLN A 5 4.41 1.59 -27.36
CA GLN A 5 4.81 0.74 -28.49
C GLN A 5 6.25 1.02 -28.95
N GLN A 6 6.65 2.28 -28.97
CA GLN A 6 8.03 2.66 -29.29
C GLN A 6 9.04 2.18 -28.24
N MET A 7 8.70 2.26 -26.95
CA MET A 7 9.52 1.71 -25.87
C MET A 7 9.68 0.19 -26.02
N LYS A 8 8.57 -0.52 -26.25
CA LYS A 8 8.55 -1.97 -26.46
C LYS A 8 9.41 -2.40 -27.66
N ALA A 9 9.33 -1.68 -28.77
CA ALA A 9 10.15 -1.94 -29.96
C ALA A 9 11.66 -1.77 -29.72
N GLN A 10 12.05 -0.97 -28.72
CA GLN A 10 13.44 -0.76 -28.31
C GLN A 10 13.87 -1.67 -27.15
N GLY A 11 13.01 -2.59 -26.71
CA GLY A 11 13.29 -3.44 -25.54
C GLY A 11 13.29 -2.69 -24.20
N ILE A 12 12.70 -1.49 -24.14
CA ILE A 12 12.61 -0.69 -22.91
C ILE A 12 11.41 -1.17 -22.09
N ARG A 13 11.66 -1.62 -20.85
CA ARG A 13 10.60 -2.00 -19.91
C ARG A 13 9.90 -0.75 -19.34
N PHE A 14 8.58 -0.78 -19.26
CA PHE A 14 7.77 0.25 -18.62
C PHE A 14 7.32 -0.24 -17.24
N VAL A 15 7.48 0.62 -16.23
CA VAL A 15 7.13 0.31 -14.84
C VAL A 15 6.31 1.46 -14.26
N VAL A 16 5.16 1.13 -13.67
CA VAL A 16 4.33 2.07 -12.90
C VAL A 16 4.66 1.89 -11.42
N ALA A 17 5.09 2.95 -10.73
CA ALA A 17 5.42 2.91 -9.31
C ALA A 17 4.60 3.93 -8.51
N SER A 18 3.84 3.46 -7.53
CA SER A 18 2.91 4.29 -6.74
C SER A 18 2.73 3.77 -5.32
N GLY A 19 2.20 4.62 -4.44
CA GLY A 19 1.73 4.21 -3.10
C GLY A 19 0.36 3.56 -3.12
N ASN A 20 -0.37 3.67 -4.24
CA ASN A 20 -1.75 3.21 -4.32
C ASN A 20 -1.85 1.69 -4.50
N GLN A 21 -3.09 1.20 -4.32
CA GLN A 21 -3.44 -0.20 -4.45
C GLN A 21 -3.20 -0.72 -5.88
N TYR A 22 -2.65 -1.92 -6.00
CA TYR A 22 -2.41 -2.59 -7.29
C TYR A 22 -3.66 -2.59 -8.18
N TYR A 23 -4.83 -2.90 -7.63
CA TYR A 23 -6.11 -2.92 -8.35
C TYR A 23 -6.53 -1.56 -8.90
N GLN A 24 -6.14 -0.48 -8.22
CA GLN A 24 -6.30 0.88 -8.74
C GLN A 24 -5.33 1.12 -9.90
N LEU A 25 -4.06 0.74 -9.75
CA LEU A 25 -3.04 0.97 -10.78
C LEU A 25 -3.37 0.27 -12.10
N ILE A 26 -3.76 -1.00 -12.06
CA ILE A 26 -4.09 -1.75 -13.29
C ILE A 26 -5.33 -1.18 -14.01
N SER A 27 -6.23 -0.53 -13.28
CA SER A 27 -7.44 0.08 -13.86
C SER A 27 -7.11 1.24 -14.80
N PHE A 28 -5.96 1.91 -14.61
CA PHE A 28 -5.49 2.98 -15.49
C PHE A 28 -4.83 2.44 -16.77
N PHE A 29 -4.45 1.16 -16.80
CA PHE A 29 -3.71 0.54 -17.90
C PHE A 29 -4.36 -0.78 -18.39
N PRO A 30 -5.68 -0.83 -18.65
CA PRO A 30 -6.38 -2.08 -18.91
C PRO A 30 -5.85 -2.83 -20.14
N GLU A 31 -5.33 -2.10 -21.13
CA GLU A 31 -4.81 -2.68 -22.38
C GLU A 31 -3.41 -3.30 -22.23
N ILE A 32 -2.62 -2.86 -21.24
CA ILE A 32 -1.20 -3.20 -21.14
C ILE A 32 -0.78 -3.73 -19.77
N ALA A 33 -1.71 -3.84 -18.80
CA ALA A 33 -1.40 -4.28 -17.43
C ALA A 33 -0.71 -5.65 -17.38
N ASN A 34 -1.04 -6.56 -18.31
CA ASN A 34 -0.42 -7.88 -18.40
C ASN A 34 0.96 -7.86 -19.09
N GLU A 35 1.43 -6.72 -19.58
CA GLU A 35 2.71 -6.57 -20.26
C GLU A 35 3.74 -5.74 -19.48
N ILE A 36 3.27 -4.92 -18.54
CA ILE A 36 4.11 -3.97 -17.81
C ILE A 36 4.32 -4.42 -16.37
N ALA A 37 5.22 -3.73 -15.66
CA ALA A 37 5.41 -3.97 -14.24
C ALA A 37 4.77 -2.88 -13.38
N PHE A 38 4.31 -3.28 -12.19
CA PHE A 38 3.73 -2.43 -11.17
C PHE A 38 4.51 -2.59 -9.87
N VAL A 39 4.96 -1.48 -9.31
CA VAL A 39 5.45 -1.37 -7.95
C VAL A 39 4.35 -0.64 -7.16
N ALA A 40 3.42 -1.41 -6.60
CA ALA A 40 2.28 -0.92 -5.84
C ALA A 40 2.63 -0.79 -4.36
N GLU A 41 1.77 -0.11 -3.60
CA GLU A 41 1.81 -0.13 -2.13
C GLU A 41 3.18 0.32 -1.57
N ASN A 42 3.78 1.32 -2.22
CA ASN A 42 5.12 1.84 -1.94
C ASN A 42 6.27 0.82 -2.05
N GLY A 43 6.07 -0.25 -2.79
CA GLY A 43 7.03 -1.35 -2.94
C GLY A 43 6.65 -2.59 -2.15
N GLY A 44 5.58 -2.55 -1.36
CA GLY A 44 5.03 -3.71 -0.65
C GLY A 44 4.50 -4.80 -1.58
N TRP A 45 4.13 -4.48 -2.82
CA TRP A 45 3.70 -5.47 -3.81
C TRP A 45 4.25 -5.13 -5.20
N VAL A 46 5.03 -6.06 -5.77
CA VAL A 46 5.59 -5.95 -7.12
C VAL A 46 5.02 -7.04 -8.01
N VAL A 47 4.39 -6.62 -9.10
CA VAL A 47 3.84 -7.49 -10.15
C VAL A 47 4.53 -7.16 -11.46
N SER A 48 4.94 -8.16 -12.22
CA SER A 48 5.46 -8.00 -13.57
C SER A 48 4.72 -8.93 -14.51
N GLU A 49 4.15 -8.40 -15.58
CA GLU A 49 3.45 -9.20 -16.61
C GLU A 49 2.36 -10.11 -16.01
N GLY A 50 1.59 -9.56 -15.06
CA GLY A 50 0.53 -10.27 -14.35
C GLY A 50 1.00 -11.32 -13.33
N LYS A 51 2.31 -11.43 -13.06
CA LYS A 51 2.87 -12.37 -12.09
C LYS A 51 3.49 -11.63 -10.90
N ASP A 52 3.27 -12.16 -9.72
CA ASP A 52 3.94 -11.68 -8.52
C ASP A 52 5.45 -11.90 -8.63
N VAL A 53 6.20 -10.81 -8.47
CA VAL A 53 7.66 -10.82 -8.36
C VAL A 53 8.07 -10.72 -6.89
N PHE A 54 7.34 -9.92 -6.12
CA PHE A 54 7.62 -9.70 -4.72
C PHE A 54 6.35 -9.31 -3.96
N ASN A 55 6.18 -9.84 -2.74
CA ASN A 55 5.14 -9.44 -1.80
C ASN A 55 5.81 -9.25 -0.43
N GLY A 56 5.68 -8.06 0.14
CA GLY A 56 5.94 -7.82 1.54
C GLY A 56 4.87 -8.52 2.36
N GLU A 57 5.26 -9.01 3.53
CA GLU A 57 4.34 -9.69 4.43
C GLU A 57 4.72 -9.33 5.87
N LEU A 58 3.76 -8.77 6.60
CA LEU A 58 3.81 -8.69 8.04
C LEU A 58 3.51 -10.07 8.62
N SER A 59 4.28 -10.48 9.62
CA SER A 59 3.86 -11.62 10.45
C SER A 59 2.54 -11.30 11.14
N LYS A 60 1.75 -12.32 11.48
CA LYS A 60 0.48 -12.14 12.21
C LYS A 60 0.67 -11.36 13.51
N ASP A 61 1.74 -11.64 14.24
CA ASP A 61 2.06 -10.95 15.50
C ASP A 61 2.42 -9.47 15.27
N ALA A 62 3.18 -9.18 14.22
CA ALA A 62 3.51 -7.80 13.83
C ALA A 62 2.25 -7.03 13.41
N PHE A 63 1.39 -7.64 12.59
CA PHE A 63 0.11 -7.05 12.19
C PHE A 63 -0.77 -6.73 13.41
N ALA A 64 -0.95 -7.72 14.31
CA ALA A 64 -1.74 -7.55 15.52
C ALA A 64 -1.17 -6.45 16.43
N THR A 65 0.16 -6.40 16.62
CA THR A 65 0.84 -5.38 17.42
C THR A 65 0.57 -3.97 16.88
N VAL A 66 0.69 -3.79 15.56
CA VAL A 66 0.46 -2.48 14.93
C VAL A 66 -1.02 -2.09 15.02
N VAL A 67 -1.94 -3.01 14.72
CA VAL A 67 -3.38 -2.76 14.83
C VAL A 67 -3.79 -2.40 16.25
N GLU A 68 -3.35 -3.16 17.26
CA GLU A 68 -3.66 -2.90 18.66
C GLU A 68 -3.22 -1.49 19.06
N HIS A 69 -2.00 -1.10 18.67
CA HIS A 69 -1.52 0.25 18.92
C HIS A 69 -2.36 1.32 18.21
N LEU A 70 -2.63 1.15 16.91
CA LEU A 70 -3.42 2.10 16.14
C LEU A 70 -4.84 2.27 16.69
N LEU A 71 -5.47 1.19 17.17
CA LEU A 71 -6.81 1.25 17.78
C LEU A 71 -6.86 2.05 19.08
N THR A 72 -5.72 2.30 19.74
CA THR A 72 -5.67 3.20 20.91
C THR A 72 -5.78 4.69 20.53
N ARG A 73 -5.72 5.01 19.23
CA ARG A 73 -5.68 6.37 18.70
C ARG A 73 -7.03 6.74 18.05
N PRO A 74 -7.96 7.36 18.78
CA PRO A 74 -9.28 7.71 18.23
C PRO A 74 -9.22 8.74 17.09
N GLU A 75 -8.13 9.49 16.99
CA GLU A 75 -7.89 10.47 15.92
C GLU A 75 -7.39 9.86 14.61
N VAL A 76 -7.15 8.55 14.56
CA VAL A 76 -6.64 7.84 13.39
C VAL A 76 -7.68 6.85 12.87
N GLU A 77 -8.02 6.98 11.59
CA GLU A 77 -8.78 5.97 10.88
C GLU A 77 -7.84 5.06 10.08
N ILE A 78 -8.05 3.76 10.22
CA ILE A 78 -7.11 2.73 9.75
C ILE A 78 -7.65 2.09 8.47
N ILE A 79 -6.79 1.96 7.48
CA ILE A 79 -6.98 1.14 6.30
C ILE A 79 -5.86 0.10 6.28
N ALA A 80 -6.16 -1.16 6.58
CA ALA A 80 -5.22 -2.26 6.46
C ALA A 80 -5.14 -2.71 5.00
N CYS A 81 -3.97 -2.63 4.37
CA CYS A 81 -3.79 -2.93 2.96
C CYS A 81 -3.30 -4.35 2.81
N GLY A 82 -4.21 -5.23 2.39
CA GLY A 82 -3.95 -6.62 2.06
C GLY A 82 -3.84 -6.83 0.55
N LYS A 83 -3.43 -8.04 0.17
CA LYS A 83 -3.29 -8.44 -1.23
C LYS A 83 -4.64 -8.67 -1.91
N ASN A 84 -5.63 -9.21 -1.19
CA ASN A 84 -6.97 -9.47 -1.73
C ASN A 84 -7.81 -8.19 -1.75
N SER A 85 -7.76 -7.42 -0.65
CA SER A 85 -8.50 -6.17 -0.48
C SER A 85 -7.79 -5.22 0.48
N ALA A 86 -8.23 -3.96 0.51
CA ALA A 86 -8.00 -3.10 1.67
C ALA A 86 -9.17 -3.26 2.65
N TYR A 87 -8.92 -3.07 3.95
CA TYR A 87 -9.92 -3.27 5.00
C TYR A 87 -9.98 -2.06 5.90
N THR A 88 -11.19 -1.57 6.18
CA THR A 88 -11.40 -0.45 7.12
C THR A 88 -12.62 -0.70 8.00
N LEU A 89 -12.69 -0.06 9.16
CA LEU A 89 -13.78 -0.33 10.10
C LEU A 89 -15.07 0.34 9.65
N LYS A 90 -16.20 -0.40 9.73
CA LYS A 90 -17.54 0.13 9.43
C LYS A 90 -17.89 1.39 10.24
N LYS A 91 -17.36 1.47 11.47
CA LYS A 91 -17.61 2.57 12.42
C LYS A 91 -16.96 3.89 12.04
N TYR A 92 -16.01 3.90 11.11
CA TYR A 92 -15.35 5.12 10.65
C TYR A 92 -16.27 5.97 9.78
N ASP A 93 -15.91 7.25 9.63
CA ASP A 93 -16.75 8.26 8.99
C ASP A 93 -17.00 7.96 7.50
N ASP A 94 -18.22 8.19 7.04
CA ASP A 94 -18.63 7.92 5.65
C ASP A 94 -17.90 8.83 4.65
N ALA A 95 -17.58 10.07 5.03
CA ALA A 95 -16.84 10.96 4.13
C ALA A 95 -15.41 10.44 3.93
N MET A 96 -14.76 9.92 4.97
CA MET A 96 -13.44 9.31 4.84
C MET A 96 -13.45 8.00 4.07
N LYS A 97 -14.46 7.14 4.28
CA LYS A 97 -14.64 5.92 3.47
C LYS A 97 -14.82 6.26 1.99
N THR A 98 -15.57 7.31 1.67
CA THR A 98 -15.73 7.82 0.29
C THR A 98 -14.39 8.27 -0.31
N VAL A 99 -13.53 8.92 0.49
CA VAL A 99 -12.18 9.30 0.05
C VAL A 99 -11.30 8.07 -0.16
N ALA A 100 -11.38 7.08 0.73
CA ALA A 100 -10.62 5.83 0.63
C ALA A 100 -10.97 5.06 -0.66
N GLU A 101 -12.24 4.98 -1.04
CA GLU A 101 -12.69 4.31 -2.27
C GLU A 101 -12.03 4.87 -3.55
N MET A 102 -11.60 6.14 -3.55
CA MET A 102 -10.85 6.71 -4.69
C MET A 102 -9.47 6.09 -4.87
N TYR A 103 -8.84 5.61 -3.79
CA TYR A 103 -7.48 5.05 -3.78
C TYR A 103 -7.46 3.52 -3.67
N TYR A 104 -8.50 2.94 -3.08
CA TYR A 104 -8.65 1.51 -2.83
C TYR A 104 -9.86 0.96 -3.61
N HIS A 105 -9.63 0.53 -4.84
CA HIS A 105 -10.67 -0.05 -5.71
C HIS A 105 -11.28 -1.34 -5.15
N ARG A 106 -10.51 -2.05 -4.31
CA ARG A 106 -11.04 -3.11 -3.44
C ARG A 106 -10.93 -2.63 -2.01
N LEU A 107 -12.08 -2.35 -1.41
CA LEU A 107 -12.19 -1.91 -0.03
C LEU A 107 -13.33 -2.68 0.64
N GLU A 108 -13.01 -3.37 1.73
CA GLU A 108 -13.95 -4.11 2.55
C GLU A 108 -14.17 -3.40 3.88
N TYR A 109 -15.44 -3.30 4.27
CA TYR A 109 -15.85 -2.72 5.55
C TYR A 109 -16.04 -3.83 6.58
N VAL A 110 -15.20 -3.84 7.60
CA VAL A 110 -15.16 -4.90 8.64
C VAL A 110 -15.56 -4.34 10.01
N ASP A 111 -16.02 -5.20 10.92
CA ASP A 111 -16.40 -4.80 12.28
C ASP A 111 -15.18 -4.66 13.20
N ASN A 112 -14.15 -5.45 12.95
CA ASN A 112 -12.84 -5.45 13.61
C ASN A 112 -11.78 -5.97 12.62
N PHE A 113 -10.51 -5.90 13.01
CA PHE A 113 -9.38 -6.42 12.23
C PHE A 113 -8.98 -7.85 12.64
N ASP A 114 -9.80 -8.53 13.45
CA ASP A 114 -9.51 -9.87 13.93
C ASP A 114 -9.84 -10.90 12.84
N ASN A 115 -9.06 -11.98 12.77
CA ASN A 115 -9.29 -13.11 11.86
C ASN A 115 -9.36 -12.74 10.37
N LEU A 116 -8.71 -11.66 9.94
CA LEU A 116 -8.52 -11.36 8.52
C LEU A 116 -7.52 -12.36 7.91
N GLU A 117 -7.94 -13.05 6.85
CA GLU A 117 -7.10 -13.96 6.08
C GLU A 117 -6.60 -13.28 4.79
N ASP A 118 -5.53 -12.50 4.93
CA ASP A 118 -4.85 -11.85 3.81
C ASP A 118 -3.35 -11.69 4.11
N ILE A 119 -2.56 -11.36 3.08
CA ILE A 119 -1.17 -10.94 3.20
C ILE A 119 -1.17 -9.42 3.33
N PHE A 120 -0.78 -8.92 4.50
CA PHE A 120 -0.73 -7.49 4.79
C PHE A 120 0.69 -6.94 4.65
N PHE A 121 0.82 -5.80 3.98
CA PHE A 121 2.12 -5.15 3.74
C PHE A 121 2.15 -3.66 4.07
N LYS A 122 0.99 -3.03 4.31
CA LYS A 122 0.88 -1.59 4.53
C LYS A 122 -0.35 -1.26 5.38
N PHE A 123 -0.29 -0.14 6.10
CA PHE A 123 -1.49 0.54 6.58
C PHE A 123 -1.55 1.95 6.01
N GLY A 124 -2.71 2.36 5.50
CA GLY A 124 -3.04 3.76 5.27
C GLY A 124 -3.70 4.35 6.51
N LEU A 125 -3.22 5.49 6.98
CA LEU A 125 -3.75 6.21 8.13
C LEU A 125 -4.32 7.54 7.67
N ASN A 126 -5.61 7.73 7.93
CA ASN A 126 -6.29 9.00 7.69
C ASN A 126 -6.42 9.75 9.03
N LEU A 127 -6.02 11.02 9.01
CA LEU A 127 -6.00 11.91 10.17
C LEU A 127 -5.90 13.36 9.67
N SER A 128 -6.10 14.33 10.58
CA SER A 128 -5.88 15.73 10.24
C SER A 128 -4.39 16.05 10.01
N ASP A 129 -4.09 16.86 8.99
CA ASP A 129 -2.74 17.33 8.64
C ASP A 129 -1.97 17.88 9.84
N GLU A 130 -2.66 18.58 10.76
CA GLU A 130 -2.07 19.19 11.95
C GLU A 130 -1.49 18.14 12.92
N LEU A 131 -2.06 16.93 12.92
CA LEU A 131 -1.67 15.84 13.82
C LEU A 131 -0.56 14.96 13.23
N ILE A 132 -0.28 15.07 11.93
CA ILE A 132 0.69 14.20 11.23
C ILE A 132 2.05 14.16 11.94
N PRO A 133 2.73 15.30 12.24
CA PRO A 133 4.06 15.24 12.85
C PRO A 133 4.06 14.57 14.22
N GLN A 134 2.99 14.79 15.01
CA GLN A 134 2.85 14.19 16.34
C GLN A 134 2.61 12.68 16.25
N VAL A 135 1.69 12.25 15.37
CA VAL A 135 1.33 10.85 15.18
C VAL A 135 2.51 10.07 14.60
N GLN A 136 3.23 10.62 13.62
CA GLN A 136 4.43 9.96 13.07
C GLN A 136 5.48 9.70 14.15
N LYS A 137 5.75 10.68 15.01
CA LYS A 137 6.70 10.52 16.11
C LYS A 137 6.24 9.45 17.10
N ALA A 138 4.97 9.49 17.50
CA ALA A 138 4.42 8.52 18.45
C ALA A 138 4.42 7.09 17.89
N LEU A 139 4.12 6.92 16.60
CA LEU A 139 4.17 5.63 15.93
C LEU A 139 5.61 5.09 15.91
N HIS A 140 6.58 5.92 15.55
CA HIS A 140 7.98 5.50 15.55
C HIS A 140 8.45 5.03 16.94
N GLU A 141 8.03 5.71 18.02
CA GLU A 141 8.37 5.33 19.40
C GLU A 141 7.67 4.03 19.84
N ALA A 142 6.45 3.77 19.37
CA ALA A 142 5.62 2.66 19.85
C ALA A 142 5.81 1.34 19.06
N ILE A 143 5.88 1.41 17.74
CA ILE A 143 5.97 0.22 16.87
C ILE A 143 7.38 0.00 16.30
N GLY A 144 8.33 0.89 16.62
CA GLY A 144 9.76 0.73 16.32
C GLY A 144 10.05 0.44 14.86
N ASP A 145 10.88 -0.57 14.60
CA ASP A 145 11.31 -0.99 13.26
C ASP A 145 10.31 -1.96 12.58
N ILE A 146 9.14 -2.21 13.16
CA ILE A 146 8.13 -3.07 12.53
C ILE A 146 7.62 -2.41 11.25
N MET A 147 7.26 -1.12 11.33
CA MET A 147 6.83 -0.32 10.18
C MET A 147 7.27 1.14 10.34
N VAL A 148 7.61 1.78 9.22
CA VAL A 148 8.04 3.17 9.17
C VAL A 148 6.91 4.03 8.60
N PRO A 149 6.57 5.16 9.26
CA PRO A 149 5.61 6.12 8.72
C PRO A 149 6.23 6.94 7.57
N VAL A 150 5.54 6.99 6.44
CA VAL A 150 5.87 7.83 5.29
C VAL A 150 4.68 8.73 4.95
N HIS A 151 4.95 10.00 4.66
CA HIS A 151 3.91 10.94 4.27
C HIS A 151 3.56 10.75 2.79
N THR A 152 2.28 10.55 2.49
CA THR A 152 1.78 10.22 1.14
C THR A 152 1.27 11.42 0.34
N GLY A 153 1.21 12.61 0.96
CA GLY A 153 0.51 13.76 0.39
C GLY A 153 -1.00 13.66 0.65
N ASN A 154 -1.69 14.80 0.66
CA ASN A 154 -3.14 14.90 0.91
C ASN A 154 -3.60 14.40 2.30
N GLY A 155 -2.83 14.65 3.36
CA GLY A 155 -3.31 14.42 4.73
C GLY A 155 -3.38 12.95 5.16
N SER A 156 -2.53 12.10 4.59
CA SER A 156 -2.42 10.69 4.96
C SER A 156 -0.99 10.29 5.30
N ILE A 157 -0.87 9.25 6.12
CA ILE A 157 0.39 8.57 6.43
C ILE A 157 0.25 7.13 5.98
N ASP A 158 1.21 6.63 5.20
CA ASP A 158 1.36 5.19 5.00
C ASP A 158 2.35 4.65 6.02
N LEU A 159 2.00 3.57 6.71
CA LEU A 159 2.95 2.71 7.41
C LEU A 159 3.42 1.64 6.44
N ILE A 160 4.73 1.58 6.18
CA ILE A 160 5.35 0.61 5.27
C ILE A 160 6.38 -0.24 5.99
N ILE A 161 6.58 -1.48 5.53
CA ILE A 161 7.67 -2.33 6.03
C ILE A 161 9.02 -1.71 5.59
N PRO A 162 9.98 -1.48 6.52
CA PRO A 162 11.21 -0.74 6.20
C PRO A 162 12.06 -1.39 5.10
N ALA A 163 11.99 -2.71 4.98
CA ALA A 163 12.77 -3.47 4.02
C ALA A 163 12.27 -3.32 2.56
N TYR A 164 11.12 -2.68 2.32
CA TYR A 164 10.42 -2.73 1.02
C TYR A 164 10.10 -1.36 0.41
N ILE A 165 10.91 -0.33 0.72
CA ILE A 165 10.76 1.00 0.13
C ILE A 165 11.02 0.95 -1.39
N LYS A 166 10.25 1.72 -2.19
CA LYS A 166 10.33 1.83 -3.66
C LYS A 166 11.73 1.64 -4.30
N PRO A 167 12.82 2.29 -3.83
CA PRO A 167 14.15 2.08 -4.41
C PRO A 167 14.62 0.61 -4.38
N MET A 168 14.31 -0.13 -3.31
CA MET A 168 14.64 -1.55 -3.21
C MET A 168 13.71 -2.41 -4.07
N ALA A 169 12.43 -2.04 -4.21
CA ALA A 169 11.51 -2.70 -5.13
C ALA A 169 11.99 -2.62 -6.59
N PHE A 170 12.55 -1.48 -7.01
CA PHE A 170 13.16 -1.34 -8.35
C PHE A 170 14.40 -2.24 -8.54
N ALA A 171 15.17 -2.51 -7.50
CA ALA A 171 16.27 -3.48 -7.56
C ALA A 171 15.74 -4.90 -7.82
N ASN A 172 14.65 -5.28 -7.16
CA ASN A 172 14.00 -6.58 -7.38
C ASN A 172 13.46 -6.70 -8.82
N CYS A 173 12.93 -5.63 -9.41
CA CYS A 173 12.50 -5.63 -10.82
C CYS A 173 13.66 -5.83 -11.81
N ARG A 174 14.87 -5.34 -11.50
CA ARG A 174 16.05 -5.48 -12.38
C ARG A 174 16.60 -6.91 -12.40
N ASN A 175 16.53 -7.61 -11.28
CA ASN A 175 17.09 -8.96 -11.14
C ASN A 175 16.18 -10.07 -11.73
N TYR A 176 14.91 -9.77 -12.01
CA TYR A 176 13.94 -10.72 -12.58
C TYR A 176 13.96 -10.77 -14.11
N GLY A 177 14.97 -10.17 -14.74
CA GLY A 177 15.08 -9.99 -16.19
C GLY A 177 16.27 -10.66 -16.86
N GLU A 178 17.04 -11.50 -16.14
CA GLU A 178 18.09 -12.37 -16.69
C GLU A 178 17.56 -13.77 -17.03
#